data_AF-A0A4R2PLW7-F1
#
_entry.id   AF-A0A4R2PLW7-F1
#
_cell.length_a   1.000
_cell.length_b   1.000
_cell.length_c   1.000
_cell.angle_alpha   90.00
_cell.angle_beta   90.00
_cell.angle_gamma   90.00
#
_symmetry.space_group_name_H-M   'P 1'
#
loop_
_entity.id
_entity.type
_entity.pdbx_description
1 polymer ?
#
loop_
_entity_poly.entity_id
_entity_poly.type
_entity_poly.pdbx_seq_one_letter_code
_entity_poly.pdbx_strand_id
1 'polypeptide(L)' 'MAKGRAKVETVMGHRLAGPKLTLWAPMLVGLYLFGPLLGLLALLDLVLYLVFRFALDRCYGVFCLLAG' A
#
# COMPACT_ATOMS: atom_id res chain seq x y z
N MET A 1 -9.22 21.09 5.87
CA MET A 1 -8.39 21.45 4.69
C MET A 1 -9.23 22.32 3.77
N ALA A 2 -8.80 23.57 3.54
CA ALA A 2 -9.56 24.54 2.76
C ALA A 2 -9.66 24.09 1.29
N LYS A 3 -10.88 23.83 0.83
CA LYS A 3 -11.19 23.47 -0.55
C LYS A 3 -10.95 24.71 -1.42
N GLY A 4 -9.78 24.81 -2.04
CA GLY A 4 -9.49 25.85 -3.03
C GLY A 4 -10.59 25.82 -4.09
N ARG A 5 -11.32 26.93 -4.25
CA ARG A 5 -12.34 27.06 -5.30
C ARG A 5 -11.64 26.90 -6.65
N ALA A 6 -11.81 25.74 -7.29
CA ALA A 6 -11.34 25.52 -8.64
C ALA A 6 -12.01 26.58 -9.53
N LYS A 7 -11.18 27.47 -10.10
CA LYS A 7 -11.62 28.53 -11.00
C LYS A 7 -12.31 27.87 -12.17
N VAL A 8 -13.57 28.25 -12.43
CA VAL A 8 -14.29 27.73 -13.61
C VAL A 8 -13.63 28.34 -14.83
N GLU A 9 -12.75 27.57 -15.45
CA GLU A 9 -12.02 27.99 -16.64
C GLU A 9 -12.90 27.72 -17.87
N THR A 10 -13.23 28.79 -18.59
CA THR A 10 -13.94 28.71 -19.87
C THR A 10 -12.92 28.54 -20.97
N VAL A 11 -12.86 27.36 -21.58
CA VAL A 11 -11.99 27.09 -22.74
C VAL A 11 -12.88 27.10 -23.98
N MET A 12 -12.56 27.95 -24.96
CA MET A 12 -13.27 28.05 -26.24
C MET A 12 -14.81 28.23 -26.10
N GLY A 13 -15.27 28.93 -25.07
CA GLY A 13 -16.71 29.15 -24.83
C GLY A 13 -17.46 27.95 -24.24
N HIS A 14 -16.78 26.87 -23.85
CA HIS A 14 -17.38 25.72 -23.17
C HIS A 14 -16.97 25.69 -21.70
N ARG A 15 -17.93 25.41 -20.80
CA ARG A 15 -17.64 25.15 -19.39
C ARG A 15 -17.29 23.68 -19.21
N LEU A 16 -16.02 23.42 -18.90
CA LEU A 16 -15.62 22.09 -18.46
C LEU A 16 -16.12 21.85 -17.03
N ALA A 17 -16.65 20.64 -16.80
CA ALA A 17 -16.98 20.20 -15.45
C ALA A 17 -15.69 20.16 -14.61
N GLY A 18 -15.75 20.68 -13.39
CA GLY A 18 -14.62 20.66 -12.47
C GLY A 18 -14.12 19.23 -12.19
N PRO A 19 -12.85 19.06 -11.80
CA PRO A 19 -12.26 17.76 -11.54
C PRO A 19 -13.08 17.01 -10.48
N LYS A 20 -13.58 15.83 -10.84
CA LYS A 20 -14.33 14.95 -9.94
C LYS A 20 -13.32 14.13 -9.14
N LEU A 21 -13.48 14.09 -7.82
CA LEU A 21 -12.74 13.17 -6.97
C LEU A 21 -13.16 11.74 -7.35
N THR A 22 -12.27 11.02 -8.03
CA THR A 22 -12.48 9.63 -8.42
C THR A 22 -12.02 8.69 -7.31
N LEU A 23 -12.73 7.58 -7.08
CA LEU A 23 -12.33 6.53 -6.11
C LEU A 23 -10.94 5.91 -6.41
N TRP A 24 -10.40 6.16 -7.60
CA TRP A 24 -9.03 5.81 -7.97
C TRP A 24 -7.96 6.48 -7.11
N ALA A 25 -8.20 7.71 -6.62
CA ALA A 25 -7.21 8.43 -5.83
C ALA A 25 -6.87 7.72 -4.50
N PRO A 26 -7.84 7.40 -3.62
CA PRO A 26 -7.52 6.68 -2.38
C PRO A 26 -6.99 5.26 -2.65
N MET A 27 -7.43 4.61 -3.74
CA MET A 27 -6.92 3.28 -4.11
C MET A 27 -5.44 3.33 -4.47
N LEU A 28 -5.02 4.31 -5.28
CA LEU A 28 -3.61 4.50 -5.65
C LEU A 28 -2.78 4.85 -4.42
N VAL A 29 -3.26 5.75 -3.56
CA VAL A 29 -2.58 6.08 -2.30
C VAL A 29 -2.38 4.82 -1.45
N GLY A 30 -3.44 4.00 -1.31
CA GLY A 30 -3.35 2.75 -0.58
C GLY A 30 -2.33 1.80 -1.18
N LEU A 31 -2.35 1.58 -2.49
CA LEU A 31 -1.42 0.68 -3.18
C LEU A 31 0.04 1.11 -3.01
N TYR A 32 0.33 2.40 -3.22
CA TYR A 32 1.71 2.90 -3.17
C TYR A 32 2.23 3.12 -1.75
N LEU A 33 1.36 3.22 -0.75
CA LEU A 33 1.76 3.34 0.65
C LEU A 33 1.84 1.97 1.34
N PHE A 34 0.76 1.18 1.25
CA PHE A 34 0.68 -0.12 1.92
C PHE A 34 1.43 -1.22 1.15
N GLY A 35 1.48 -1.15 -0.19
CA GLY A 35 2.22 -2.10 -1.01
C GLY A 35 3.70 -2.26 -0.59
N PRO A 36 4.51 -1.18 -0.56
CA PRO A 36 5.90 -1.30 -0.14
C PRO A 36 6.03 -1.67 1.34
N LEU A 37 5.13 -1.18 2.20
CA LEU A 37 5.14 -1.52 3.63
C LEU A 37 4.93 -3.03 3.84
N LEU A 38 3.93 -3.62 3.17
CA LEU A 38 3.66 -5.05 3.21
C LEU A 38 4.80 -5.85 2.59
N GLY A 39 5.39 -5.37 1.49
CA GLY A 39 6.55 -6.00 0.87
C GLY A 39 7.76 -6.07 1.81
N LEU A 40 8.07 -4.96 2.49
CA LEU A 40 9.15 -4.91 3.48
C LEU A 40 8.88 -5.83 4.66
N LEU A 41 7.63 -5.87 5.14
CA LEU A 41 7.25 -6.71 6.27
C LEU A 41 7.34 -8.20 5.91
N ALA A 42 6.90 -8.58 4.71
CA ALA A 42 7.04 -9.95 4.20
C ALA A 42 8.51 -10.36 4.01
N LEU A 43 9.35 -9.43 3.55
CA LEU A 43 10.78 -9.68 3.39
C LEU A 43 11.47 -9.85 4.75
N LEU A 44 11.11 -9.03 5.73
CA LEU A 44 11.58 -9.19 7.10
C LEU A 44 11.17 -10.54 7.68
N ASP A 45 9.91 -10.95 7.48
CA ASP A 45 9.40 -12.24 7.96
C ASP A 45 10.16 -13.42 7.31
N LEU A 46 10.43 -13.34 6.00
CA LEU A 46 11.25 -14.31 5.29
C LEU A 46 12.68 -14.38 5.87
N VAL A 47 13.30 -13.25 6.16
CA VAL A 47 14.63 -13.21 6.77
C VAL A 47 14.61 -13.89 8.15
N LEU A 48 13.63 -13.58 8.98
CA LEU A 48 13.48 -14.22 10.29
C LEU A 48 13.30 -15.73 10.13
N TYR A 49 12.42 -16.17 9.23
CA TYR A 49 12.22 -17.60 8.95
C TYR A 49 13.52 -18.30 8.57
N LEU A 50 14.32 -17.70 7.67
CA LEU A 50 15.62 -18.28 7.26
C LEU A 50 16.60 -18.33 8.43
N VAL A 51 16.70 -17.27 9.24
CA VAL A 51 17.59 -17.24 10.41
C VAL A 51 17.20 -18.33 11.42
N PHE A 52 15.92 -18.45 11.77
CA PHE A 52 15.48 -19.48 12.71
C PHE A 52 15.67 -20.90 12.17
N ARG A 53 15.40 -21.10 10.87
CA ARG A 53 15.53 -22.40 10.21
C ARG A 53 16.97 -22.87 10.09
N PHE A 54 17.91 -21.98 9.77
CA PHE A 54 19.31 -22.33 9.43
C PHE A 54 20.31 -22.06 10.56
N ALA A 55 20.06 -21.08 11.44
CA ALA A 55 21.00 -20.74 12.51
C ALA A 55 20.58 -21.30 13.88
N LEU A 56 19.28 -21.50 14.12
CA LEU A 56 18.78 -21.98 15.41
C LEU A 56 18.20 -23.41 15.35
N ASP A 57 18.05 -24.00 14.16
CA ASP A 57 17.35 -25.28 13.94
C ASP A 57 15.98 -25.35 14.64
N ARG A 58 15.32 -24.18 14.79
CA ARG A 58 14.04 -24.05 15.49
C ARG A 58 12.94 -23.66 14.49
N CYS A 59 11.77 -24.25 14.69
CA CYS A 59 10.58 -23.93 13.92
C CYS A 59 10.09 -22.51 14.28
N TYR A 60 9.84 -21.67 13.28
CA TYR A 60 9.38 -20.29 13.47
C TYR A 60 7.96 -20.10 12.91
N GLY A 61 7.10 -19.42 13.66
CA GLY A 61 5.74 -19.05 13.25
C GLY A 61 4.79 -20.24 13.03
N VAL A 62 3.97 -20.16 11.98
CA VAL A 62 2.96 -21.19 11.64
C VAL A 62 3.57 -22.56 11.33
N PHE A 63 4.82 -22.61 10.87
CA PHE A 63 5.52 -23.88 10.66
C PHE A 63 5.81 -24.61 11.97
N CYS A 64 5.88 -23.92 13.11
CA CYS A 64 5.99 -24.56 14.42
C CYS A 64 4.67 -25.22 14.86
N LEU A 65 3.52 -24.71 14.38
CA LEU A 65 2.20 -25.29 14.65
C LEU A 65 1.88 -26.49 13.76
N LEU A 66 2.49 -26.57 12.56
CA LEU A 66 2.27 -27.66 11.59
C LEU A 66 3.33 -28.77 11.65
N ALA A 67 4.52 -28.50 12.19
CA ALA A 67 5.62 -29.46 12.31
C ALA A 67 5.79 -30.03 13.74
N GLY A 68 4.87 -29.70 14.65
CA GLY A 68 4.79 -30.26 16.01
C GLY A 68 3.90 -31.49 16.08
#